data_AF-A0A960URP2-F1
#
_entry.id   AF-A0A960URP2-F1
#
_cell.length_a   1.000
_cell.length_b   1.000
_cell.length_c   1.000
_cell.angle_alpha   90.00
_cell.angle_beta   90.00
_cell.angle_gamma   90.00
#
_symmetry.space_group_name_H-M   'P 1'
#
loop_
_entity.id
_entity.type
_entity.pdbx_description
1 polymer ?
#
loop_
_entity_poly.entity_id
_entity_poly.type
_entity_poly.pdbx_seq_one_letter_code
_entity_poly.pdbx_strand_id
1 'polypeptide(L)'
;MFRFSPNLNYFIDVEAAQFKRYELISDYREKDQISVTNQVRHSDGTYGKEYYNWYKAFALINWKNADYKANSVQTLNIRYEDYSNHFYEYEFGSRYQPESTIPALYQNSEAGRGLIRNDTDWNLVYMDQRDDLSVRVQASRRRIWIEDTKFEDSRYFPAYDVVPSVEIAKNIFLGNDPLFDLPFYWDHKLATDLTKQYSGGDVSQSLNQNEYSTAFRTYISWYPIFTFRPLVGYGARKTVPYGPNPTGEAYEALSTQAQKDSYQYYYTEDELTLGPDQLFLRATYRKKDSFKEELKDRSTLNFTGFTNNQKVNQTEVSLESYPVEDVSFSVTTIYDHKEYEYDVKEAERWYYPVFRTDVLIDFFNPFGFGRDNLLSRRKGHFLDLHLTNDYVYDSINKRDHSNVFGANFQTGGFDLIFLKRLRYFEVGFYWYHIYYDQSLDHMRFNMKVDVQLTRTLYWQMELESRATDPARYNAAHDPRYSIQNYSLYTPESEKSTNFTTDIYNGSGLAGQRARQNAVFNVGYFETALIMDLHDWEMRIGYRLEQRSILGGLNTVEVVNFYDNKVFFSLTLLRFDVGNISSRPSRFILNRQRVRPTDIGRGGYSTVGP
;
A
#
# COMPACT_ATOMS: atom_id res chain seq x y z
N MET A 1 -24.56 6.00 -4.11
CA MET A 1 -24.22 4.88 -3.19
C MET A 1 -25.34 4.80 -2.18
N PHE A 2 -26.32 3.91 -2.40
CA PHE A 2 -27.58 3.93 -1.67
C PHE A 2 -27.34 3.55 -0.20
N ARG A 3 -28.14 4.10 0.72
CA ARG A 3 -28.11 3.74 2.15
C ARG A 3 -29.49 3.19 2.48
N PHE A 4 -29.65 1.87 2.42
CA PHE A 4 -30.88 1.21 2.86
C PHE A 4 -31.04 1.21 4.39
N SER A 5 -29.97 1.45 5.15
CA SER A 5 -29.97 1.49 6.63
C SER A 5 -28.78 2.30 7.18
N PRO A 6 -28.90 3.00 8.32
CA PRO A 6 -27.78 3.68 8.98
C PRO A 6 -26.66 2.72 9.40
N ASN A 7 -26.98 1.44 9.56
CA ASN A 7 -26.07 0.39 10.00
C ASN A 7 -25.37 -0.31 8.83
N LEU A 8 -25.72 0.01 7.57
CA LEU A 8 -25.21 -0.65 6.38
C LEU A 8 -24.50 0.37 5.47
N ASN A 9 -23.21 0.18 5.29
CA ASN A 9 -22.41 0.88 4.28
C ASN A 9 -22.03 -0.13 3.21
N TYR A 10 -22.17 0.24 1.93
CA TYR A 10 -21.70 -0.62 0.85
C TYR A 10 -21.14 0.18 -0.31
N PHE A 11 -20.19 -0.42 -1.01
CA PHE A 11 -19.66 0.05 -2.28
C PHE A 11 -19.76 -1.11 -3.26
N ILE A 12 -20.47 -0.89 -4.35
CA ILE A 12 -20.61 -1.88 -5.42
C ILE A 12 -20.15 -1.17 -6.68
N ASP A 13 -19.14 -1.75 -7.32
CA ASP A 13 -18.50 -1.29 -8.54
C ASP A 13 -18.58 -2.42 -9.56
N VAL A 14 -19.47 -2.25 -10.54
CA VAL A 14 -19.68 -3.22 -11.61
C VAL A 14 -19.37 -2.50 -12.92
N GLU A 15 -18.37 -3.01 -13.61
CA GLU A 15 -17.92 -2.45 -14.87
C GLU A 15 -17.93 -3.53 -15.96
N ALA A 16 -18.35 -3.15 -17.15
CA ALA A 16 -18.22 -3.98 -18.34
C ALA A 16 -17.54 -3.15 -19.43
N ALA A 17 -16.68 -3.79 -20.21
CA ALA A 17 -15.95 -3.15 -21.29
C ALA A 17 -15.77 -4.14 -22.44
N GLN A 18 -15.92 -3.65 -23.66
CA GLN A 18 -15.50 -4.39 -24.84
C GLN A 18 -14.07 -3.99 -25.15
N PHE A 19 -13.12 -4.81 -24.70
CA PHE A 19 -11.71 -4.64 -25.00
C PHE A 19 -11.45 -5.00 -26.47
N LYS A 20 -10.61 -4.21 -27.13
CA LYS A 20 -10.15 -4.47 -28.49
C LYS A 20 -8.67 -4.76 -28.44
N ARG A 21 -8.28 -5.99 -28.77
CA ARG A 21 -6.89 -6.42 -28.70
C ARG A 21 -6.04 -5.66 -29.70
N TYR A 22 -4.81 -5.38 -29.27
CA TYR A 22 -3.79 -4.74 -30.07
C TYR A 22 -2.48 -5.54 -29.98
N GLU A 23 -1.68 -5.52 -31.04
CA GLU A 23 -0.35 -6.11 -31.09
C GLU A 23 0.70 -5.01 -31.28
N LEU A 24 1.86 -5.20 -30.66
CA LEU A 24 3.05 -4.38 -30.89
C LEU A 24 3.82 -5.00 -32.05
N ILE A 25 3.90 -4.30 -33.18
CA ILE A 25 4.69 -4.71 -34.33
C ILE A 25 5.89 -3.77 -34.49
N SER A 26 7.06 -4.29 -34.86
CA SER A 26 8.16 -3.44 -35.30
C SER A 26 7.76 -2.77 -36.63
N ASP A 27 7.78 -1.44 -36.68
CA ASP A 27 7.52 -0.73 -37.92
C ASP A 27 8.74 -0.87 -38.84
N TYR A 28 8.59 -1.69 -39.87
CA TYR A 28 9.64 -1.93 -40.87
C TYR A 28 9.99 -0.70 -41.71
N ARG A 29 9.18 0.38 -41.64
CA ARG A 29 9.43 1.63 -42.40
C ARG A 29 10.33 2.60 -41.64
N GLU A 30 10.30 2.57 -40.31
CA GLU A 30 11.18 3.31 -39.43
C GLU A 30 11.84 2.30 -38.49
N LYS A 31 13.02 1.78 -38.88
CA LYS A 31 13.74 0.60 -38.34
C LYS A 31 13.89 0.48 -36.82
N ASP A 32 13.47 1.49 -36.05
CA ASP A 32 13.62 1.59 -34.61
C ASP A 32 12.33 2.04 -33.88
N GLN A 33 11.17 1.97 -34.52
CA GLN A 33 9.89 2.28 -33.88
C GLN A 33 9.01 1.03 -33.73
N ILE A 34 8.51 0.82 -32.52
CA ILE A 34 7.43 -0.13 -32.26
C ILE A 34 6.12 0.62 -32.55
N SER A 35 5.26 0.05 -33.37
CA SER A 35 3.93 0.59 -33.66
C SER A 35 2.84 -0.35 -33.15
N VAL A 36 1.72 0.21 -32.73
CA VAL A 36 0.59 -0.56 -32.21
C VAL A 36 -0.41 -0.79 -33.34
N THR A 37 -0.62 -2.05 -33.71
CA THR A 37 -1.64 -2.43 -34.70
C THR A 37 -2.87 -3.00 -33.99
N ASN A 38 -4.04 -2.69 -34.56
CA ASN A 38 -5.32 -3.28 -34.16
C ASN A 38 -5.64 -4.56 -34.97
N GLN A 39 -4.73 -4.99 -35.83
CA GLN A 39 -4.83 -6.24 -36.56
C GLN A 39 -3.93 -7.26 -35.88
N VAL A 40 -4.57 -8.23 -35.26
CA VAL A 40 -3.94 -9.31 -34.50
C VAL A 40 -3.80 -10.51 -35.43
N ARG A 41 -2.67 -11.22 -35.35
CA ARG A 41 -2.50 -12.47 -36.08
C ARG A 41 -3.28 -13.58 -35.38
N HIS A 42 -4.30 -14.10 -36.04
CA HIS A 42 -5.05 -15.26 -35.58
C HIS A 42 -4.21 -16.54 -35.71
N SER A 43 -4.62 -17.61 -35.00
CA SER A 43 -3.93 -18.91 -35.04
C SER A 43 -3.87 -19.54 -36.42
N ASP A 44 -4.77 -19.15 -37.34
CA ASP A 44 -4.80 -19.56 -38.74
C ASP A 44 -3.85 -18.74 -39.65
N GLY A 45 -3.13 -17.76 -39.09
CA GLY A 45 -2.20 -16.90 -39.79
C GLY A 45 -2.83 -15.68 -40.48
N THR A 46 -4.15 -15.49 -40.38
CA THR A 46 -4.83 -14.31 -40.91
C THR A 46 -4.76 -13.13 -39.93
N TYR A 47 -4.90 -11.91 -40.44
CA TYR A 47 -4.91 -10.70 -39.62
C TYR A 47 -6.34 -10.16 -39.49
N GLY A 48 -6.81 -9.98 -38.26
CA GLY A 48 -8.16 -9.50 -37.99
C GLY A 48 -8.30 -8.72 -36.69
N LYS A 49 -9.51 -8.24 -36.41
CA LYS A 49 -9.82 -7.50 -35.17
C LYS A 49 -10.45 -8.45 -34.18
N GLU A 50 -9.81 -8.64 -33.03
CA GLU A 50 -10.35 -9.40 -31.91
C GLU A 50 -10.95 -8.47 -30.86
N TYR A 51 -12.13 -8.84 -30.37
CA TYR A 51 -12.81 -8.14 -29.29
C TYR A 51 -13.10 -9.11 -28.16
N TYR A 52 -12.82 -8.68 -26.94
CA TYR A 52 -13.08 -9.44 -25.73
C TYR A 52 -14.04 -8.67 -24.83
N ASN A 53 -15.05 -9.35 -24.32
CA ASN A 53 -15.93 -8.77 -23.31
C ASN A 53 -15.30 -8.98 -21.95
N TRP A 54 -14.83 -7.90 -21.35
CA TRP A 54 -14.26 -7.92 -20.02
C TRP A 54 -15.28 -7.37 -19.02
N TYR A 55 -15.30 -7.93 -17.82
CA TYR A 55 -16.09 -7.42 -16.70
C TYR A 55 -15.26 -7.35 -15.42
N LYS A 56 -15.71 -6.46 -14.53
CA LYS A 56 -15.26 -6.34 -13.16
C LYS A 56 -16.50 -6.25 -12.28
N ALA A 57 -16.53 -7.04 -11.22
CA ALA A 57 -17.49 -6.96 -10.14
C ALA A 57 -16.73 -6.84 -8.83
N PHE A 58 -16.91 -5.71 -8.16
CA PHE A 58 -16.33 -5.45 -6.86
C PHE A 58 -17.42 -5.03 -5.89
N ALA A 59 -17.45 -5.63 -4.72
CA ALA A 59 -18.35 -5.27 -3.65
C ALA A 59 -17.62 -5.20 -2.31
N LEU A 60 -17.80 -4.11 -1.59
CA LEU A 60 -17.50 -3.98 -0.17
C LEU A 60 -18.82 -3.74 0.55
N ILE A 61 -19.19 -4.62 1.47
CA ILE A 61 -20.38 -4.48 2.29
C ILE A 61 -19.91 -4.50 3.74
N ASN A 62 -20.22 -3.43 4.46
CA ASN A 62 -19.92 -3.29 5.87
C ASN A 62 -21.23 -3.03 6.62
N TRP A 63 -21.55 -3.92 7.54
CA TRP A 63 -22.63 -3.75 8.48
C TRP A 63 -22.07 -3.58 9.88
N LYS A 64 -22.58 -2.59 10.61
CA LYS A 64 -22.23 -2.34 12.00
C LYS A 64 -23.50 -2.13 12.81
N ASN A 65 -23.65 -2.89 13.88
CA ASN A 65 -24.69 -2.67 14.87
C ASN A 65 -24.05 -2.50 16.24
N ALA A 66 -24.46 -1.46 16.96
CA ALA A 66 -23.97 -1.17 18.29
C ALA A 66 -25.16 -1.06 19.24
N ASP A 67 -25.19 -1.89 20.26
CA ASP A 67 -26.12 -1.79 21.38
C ASP A 67 -25.35 -1.39 22.63
N TYR A 68 -25.44 -0.10 22.97
CA TYR A 68 -24.78 0.48 24.13
C TYR A 68 -25.38 0.02 25.46
N LYS A 69 -26.64 -0.44 25.50
CA LYS A 69 -27.24 -0.98 26.74
C LYS A 69 -26.67 -2.34 27.06
N ALA A 70 -26.45 -3.16 26.04
CA ALA A 70 -25.85 -4.48 26.16
C ALA A 70 -24.31 -4.44 26.03
N ASN A 71 -23.70 -3.25 25.97
CA ASN A 71 -22.27 -3.02 25.72
C ASN A 71 -21.70 -3.94 24.63
N SER A 72 -22.42 -4.00 23.51
CA SER A 72 -22.12 -4.90 22.41
C SER A 72 -21.95 -4.17 21.09
N VAL A 73 -20.96 -4.59 20.32
CA VAL A 73 -20.68 -4.08 18.98
C VAL A 73 -20.47 -5.27 18.06
N GLN A 74 -21.29 -5.34 17.03
CA GLN A 74 -21.21 -6.34 15.98
C GLN A 74 -20.84 -5.66 14.67
N THR A 75 -19.87 -6.23 13.97
CA THR A 75 -19.47 -5.79 12.64
C THR A 75 -19.35 -6.97 11.70
N LEU A 76 -19.88 -6.81 10.49
CA LEU A 76 -19.70 -7.74 9.38
C LEU A 76 -19.10 -6.98 8.22
N ASN A 77 -17.95 -7.41 7.74
CA ASN A 77 -17.29 -6.89 6.56
C ASN A 77 -17.23 -8.01 5.50
N ILE A 78 -17.73 -7.73 4.31
CA ILE A 78 -17.64 -8.61 3.15
C ILE A 78 -16.96 -7.83 2.04
N ARG A 79 -15.87 -8.37 1.52
CA ARG A 79 -15.19 -7.94 0.30
C ARG A 79 -15.31 -9.04 -0.73
N TYR A 80 -15.78 -8.71 -1.92
CA TYR A 80 -15.87 -9.61 -3.05
C TYR A 80 -15.29 -8.92 -4.28
N GLU A 81 -14.31 -9.57 -4.89
CA GLU A 81 -13.69 -9.14 -6.14
C GLU A 81 -13.78 -10.27 -7.16
N ASP A 82 -14.35 -9.99 -8.33
CA ASP A 82 -14.40 -10.90 -9.46
C ASP A 82 -14.14 -10.19 -10.78
N TYR A 83 -13.07 -10.60 -11.45
CA TYR A 83 -12.49 -9.93 -12.59
C TYR A 83 -12.41 -10.95 -13.70
N SER A 84 -12.88 -10.60 -14.90
CA SER A 84 -12.75 -11.48 -16.05
C SER A 84 -11.32 -11.56 -16.58
N ASN A 85 -10.49 -10.56 -16.25
CA ASN A 85 -9.13 -10.44 -16.76
C ASN A 85 -8.23 -9.65 -15.79
N HIS A 86 -7.00 -10.10 -15.59
CA HIS A 86 -5.99 -9.43 -14.75
C HIS A 86 -5.54 -8.06 -15.26
N PHE A 87 -5.67 -7.80 -16.57
CA PHE A 87 -5.45 -6.49 -17.16
C PHE A 87 -6.67 -5.57 -17.08
N TYR A 88 -7.79 -5.97 -16.47
CA TYR A 88 -8.99 -5.12 -16.43
C TYR A 88 -8.69 -3.76 -15.81
N GLU A 89 -8.09 -3.74 -14.61
CA GLU A 89 -7.76 -2.48 -13.94
C GLU A 89 -6.59 -1.75 -14.59
N TYR A 90 -5.69 -2.48 -15.22
CA TYR A 90 -4.64 -1.89 -16.05
C TYR A 90 -5.24 -1.07 -17.22
N GLU A 91 -6.08 -1.69 -18.03
CA GLU A 91 -6.70 -1.07 -19.21
C GLU A 91 -7.78 -0.04 -18.83
N PHE A 92 -8.64 -0.38 -17.86
CA PHE A 92 -9.85 0.37 -17.53
C PHE A 92 -9.87 0.95 -16.12
N GLY A 93 -9.06 0.47 -15.19
CA GLY A 93 -9.08 0.83 -13.76
C GLY A 93 -8.55 2.22 -13.43
N SER A 94 -7.92 2.92 -14.38
CA SER A 94 -7.64 4.35 -14.25
C SER A 94 -8.92 5.21 -14.24
N ARG A 95 -10.14 4.66 -14.22
CA ARG A 95 -11.39 5.43 -14.14
C ARG A 95 -11.45 6.22 -12.82
N TYR A 96 -11.38 7.54 -12.95
CA TYR A 96 -11.41 8.51 -11.85
C TYR A 96 -12.61 8.29 -10.91
N GLN A 97 -12.35 8.03 -9.62
CA GLN A 97 -13.30 8.34 -8.56
C GLN A 97 -13.21 9.84 -8.25
N PRO A 98 -14.31 10.60 -8.20
CA PRO A 98 -14.25 12.00 -7.86
C PRO A 98 -13.73 12.20 -6.44
N GLU A 99 -12.77 13.10 -6.29
CA GLU A 99 -12.27 13.60 -5.00
C GLU A 99 -13.38 14.20 -4.12
N SER A 100 -14.59 14.41 -4.67
CA SER A 100 -15.78 14.86 -3.94
C SER A 100 -16.44 13.77 -3.07
N THR A 101 -15.90 12.55 -3.04
CA THR A 101 -16.33 11.51 -2.11
C THR A 101 -15.38 11.43 -0.91
N ILE A 102 -15.92 11.45 0.31
CA ILE A 102 -15.14 11.34 1.56
C ILE A 102 -14.11 10.19 1.56
N PRO A 103 -14.33 9.02 0.91
CA PRO A 103 -13.29 7.99 0.79
C PRO A 103 -12.03 8.42 0.02
N ALA A 104 -12.14 9.34 -0.94
CA ALA A 104 -11.00 9.84 -1.72
C ALA A 104 -10.05 10.74 -0.90
N LEU A 105 -10.48 11.23 0.27
CA LEU A 105 -9.64 11.96 1.21
C LEU A 105 -8.75 11.04 2.08
N TYR A 106 -9.05 9.74 2.11
CA TYR A 106 -8.38 8.77 3.00
C TYR A 106 -7.72 7.61 2.26
N GLN A 107 -7.79 7.57 0.93
CA GLN A 107 -6.99 6.65 0.13
C GLN A 107 -5.80 7.43 -0.42
N ASN A 108 -4.58 7.02 -0.04
CA ASN A 108 -3.39 7.27 -0.86
C ASN A 108 -3.59 6.49 -2.17
N SER A 109 -4.45 6.99 -3.05
CA SER A 109 -4.57 6.49 -4.40
C SER A 109 -3.28 6.90 -5.11
N GLU A 110 -2.39 5.95 -5.37
CA GLU A 110 -1.46 6.12 -6.47
C GLU A 110 -2.30 6.46 -7.70
N ALA A 111 -2.22 7.70 -8.15
CA ALA A 111 -3.00 8.16 -9.28
C ALA A 111 -2.62 7.31 -10.50
N GLY A 112 -3.57 6.52 -11.00
CA GLY A 112 -3.56 6.13 -12.40
C GLY A 112 -2.71 4.93 -12.81
N ARG A 113 -1.80 4.40 -11.99
CA ARG A 113 -1.18 3.11 -12.31
C ARG A 113 -2.21 2.01 -12.12
N GLY A 114 -2.98 1.70 -13.16
CA GLY A 114 -3.83 0.52 -13.18
C GLY A 114 -2.96 -0.67 -12.83
N LEU A 115 -3.13 -1.24 -11.64
CA LEU A 115 -2.32 -2.36 -11.21
C LEU A 115 -2.75 -3.58 -12.03
N ILE A 116 -1.78 -4.29 -12.59
CA ILE A 116 -2.04 -5.63 -13.11
C ILE A 116 -2.42 -6.48 -11.91
N ARG A 117 -3.71 -6.80 -11.79
CA ARG A 117 -4.24 -7.56 -10.66
C ARG A 117 -4.09 -9.04 -10.94
N ASN A 118 -2.91 -9.56 -10.69
CA ASN A 118 -2.66 -11.00 -10.79
C ASN A 118 -3.39 -11.79 -9.70
N ASP A 119 -4.00 -11.12 -8.72
CA ASP A 119 -4.83 -11.73 -7.70
C ASP A 119 -6.17 -11.01 -7.49
N THR A 120 -7.15 -11.79 -7.04
CA THR A 120 -8.44 -11.30 -6.55
C THR A 120 -8.76 -11.94 -5.21
N ASP A 121 -9.39 -11.15 -4.34
CA ASP A 121 -9.70 -11.59 -2.98
C ASP A 121 -11.20 -11.58 -2.69
N TRP A 122 -11.65 -12.68 -2.08
CA TRP A 122 -12.87 -12.71 -1.30
C TRP A 122 -12.52 -12.74 0.18
N ASN A 123 -13.17 -11.89 0.97
CA ASN A 123 -12.97 -11.85 2.41
C ASN A 123 -14.32 -11.61 3.10
N LEU A 124 -14.57 -12.35 4.16
CA LEU A 124 -15.66 -12.16 5.09
C LEU A 124 -15.05 -12.10 6.49
N VAL A 125 -15.34 -11.03 7.23
CA VAL A 125 -14.94 -10.87 8.62
C VAL A 125 -16.16 -10.49 9.43
N TYR A 126 -16.54 -11.34 10.36
CA TYR A 126 -17.51 -11.04 11.40
C TYR A 126 -16.76 -10.83 12.72
N MET A 127 -17.15 -9.81 13.47
CA MET A 127 -16.65 -9.53 14.81
C MET A 127 -17.83 -9.20 15.71
N ASP A 128 -17.93 -9.87 16.86
CA ASP A 128 -18.89 -9.59 17.92
C ASP A 128 -18.09 -9.35 19.20
N GLN A 129 -18.18 -8.13 19.71
CA GLN A 129 -17.59 -7.77 20.99
C GLN A 129 -18.72 -7.52 21.98
N ARG A 130 -18.69 -8.17 23.13
CA ARG A 130 -19.64 -8.00 24.24
C ARG A 130 -18.87 -7.94 25.55
N ASP A 131 -18.87 -6.78 26.19
CA ASP A 131 -18.03 -6.53 27.37
C ASP A 131 -16.57 -6.96 27.10
N ASP A 132 -16.06 -7.91 27.89
CA ASP A 132 -14.69 -8.42 27.78
C ASP A 132 -14.55 -9.65 26.87
N LEU A 133 -15.63 -10.11 26.20
CA LEU A 133 -15.61 -11.20 25.24
C LEU A 133 -15.53 -10.62 23.81
N SER A 134 -14.59 -11.13 23.03
CA SER A 134 -14.45 -10.85 21.60
C SER A 134 -14.51 -12.16 20.82
N VAL A 135 -15.39 -12.23 19.83
CA VAL A 135 -15.49 -13.34 18.88
C VAL A 135 -15.26 -12.79 17.49
N ARG A 136 -14.27 -13.31 16.79
CA ARG A 136 -13.94 -12.96 15.41
C ARG A 136 -14.00 -14.22 14.55
N VAL A 137 -14.78 -14.17 13.49
CA VAL A 137 -14.86 -15.22 12.47
C VAL A 137 -14.45 -14.64 11.15
N GLN A 138 -13.46 -15.23 10.51
CA GLN A 138 -12.96 -14.81 9.21
C GLN A 138 -13.02 -15.97 8.21
N ALA A 139 -13.36 -15.64 6.97
CA ALA A 139 -13.18 -16.52 5.83
C ALA A 139 -12.58 -15.71 4.69
N SER A 140 -11.53 -16.21 4.05
CA SER A 140 -10.95 -15.56 2.87
C SER A 140 -10.53 -16.56 1.82
N ARG A 141 -10.63 -16.15 0.56
CA ARG A 141 -10.16 -16.90 -0.61
C ARG A 141 -9.39 -15.95 -1.50
N ARG A 142 -8.12 -16.27 -1.75
CA ARG A 142 -7.26 -15.60 -2.72
C ARG A 142 -7.20 -16.43 -3.97
N ARG A 143 -7.46 -15.80 -5.11
CA ARG A 143 -7.36 -16.40 -6.44
C ARG A 143 -6.24 -15.72 -7.22
N ILE A 144 -5.45 -16.47 -7.97
CA ILE A 144 -4.34 -15.98 -8.79
C ILE A 144 -4.66 -16.23 -10.27
N TRP A 145 -4.31 -15.27 -11.12
CA TRP A 145 -4.44 -15.39 -12.57
C TRP A 145 -3.44 -16.42 -13.12
N ILE A 146 -3.93 -17.36 -13.92
CA ILE A 146 -3.10 -18.29 -14.68
C ILE A 146 -3.40 -18.06 -16.16
N GLU A 147 -2.35 -17.70 -16.91
CA GLU A 147 -2.40 -17.56 -18.35
C GLU A 147 -2.21 -18.93 -19.01
N ASP A 148 -3.14 -19.30 -19.87
CA ASP A 148 -3.09 -20.53 -20.67
C ASP A 148 -2.63 -20.19 -22.11
N THR A 149 -2.13 -21.19 -22.81
CA THR A 149 -1.71 -21.16 -24.22
C THR A 149 -2.78 -20.55 -25.13
N LYS A 150 -4.06 -20.78 -24.83
CA LYS A 150 -5.18 -20.06 -25.41
C LYS A 150 -5.65 -19.01 -24.41
N PHE A 151 -5.59 -17.75 -24.84
CA PHE A 151 -6.00 -16.63 -23.99
C PHE A 151 -7.45 -16.74 -23.49
N GLU A 152 -8.34 -17.37 -24.25
CA GLU A 152 -9.75 -17.60 -23.86
C GLU A 152 -9.91 -18.54 -22.65
N ASP A 153 -8.93 -19.41 -22.40
CA ASP A 153 -8.94 -20.38 -21.30
C ASP A 153 -8.28 -19.81 -20.02
N SER A 154 -7.66 -18.63 -20.13
CA SER A 154 -6.98 -17.96 -19.02
C SER A 154 -7.98 -17.41 -17.99
N ARG A 155 -7.75 -17.69 -16.71
CA ARG A 155 -8.68 -17.33 -15.63
C ARG A 155 -8.01 -17.27 -14.27
N TYR A 156 -8.74 -16.73 -13.29
CA TYR A 156 -8.35 -16.79 -11.89
C TYR A 156 -8.63 -18.18 -11.30
N PHE A 157 -7.60 -18.80 -10.73
CA PHE A 157 -7.71 -20.06 -9.98
C PHE A 157 -7.55 -19.81 -8.48
N PRO A 158 -8.27 -20.52 -7.60
CA PRO A 158 -8.00 -20.46 -6.18
C PRO A 158 -6.56 -20.87 -5.91
N ALA A 159 -5.86 -20.11 -5.06
CA ALA A 159 -4.49 -20.40 -4.66
C ALA A 159 -4.41 -20.68 -3.15
N TYR A 160 -5.16 -19.92 -2.36
CA TYR A 160 -5.14 -20.03 -0.91
C TYR A 160 -6.48 -19.65 -0.30
N ASP A 161 -6.96 -20.48 0.63
CA ASP A 161 -8.16 -20.24 1.42
C ASP A 161 -7.83 -20.28 2.92
N VAL A 162 -8.53 -19.43 3.68
CA VAL A 162 -8.66 -19.51 5.14
C VAL A 162 -10.14 -19.65 5.44
N VAL A 163 -10.64 -20.85 5.74
CA VAL A 163 -12.09 -21.09 5.92
C VAL A 163 -12.38 -22.26 6.88
N PRO A 164 -13.03 -22.01 8.04
CA PRO A 164 -13.07 -20.74 8.77
C PRO A 164 -11.79 -20.51 9.60
N SER A 165 -11.48 -19.23 9.84
CA SER A 165 -10.66 -18.78 10.96
C SER A 165 -11.58 -18.27 12.06
N VAL A 166 -11.39 -18.75 13.29
CA VAL A 166 -12.19 -18.36 14.45
C VAL A 166 -11.25 -17.99 15.58
N GLU A 167 -11.39 -16.78 16.11
CA GLU A 167 -10.70 -16.30 17.30
C GLU A 167 -11.73 -15.92 18.36
N ILE A 168 -11.56 -16.47 19.56
CA ILE A 168 -12.35 -16.15 20.74
C ILE A 168 -11.38 -15.67 21.81
N ALA A 169 -11.54 -14.43 22.25
CA ALA A 169 -10.76 -13.85 23.33
C ALA A 169 -11.68 -13.44 24.48
N LYS A 170 -11.33 -13.81 25.71
CA LYS A 170 -12.04 -13.39 26.91
C LYS A 170 -11.03 -12.84 27.91
N ASN A 171 -11.22 -11.58 28.30
CA ASN A 171 -10.47 -10.99 29.39
C ASN A 171 -11.32 -11.08 30.66
N ILE A 172 -10.74 -11.55 31.76
CA ILE A 172 -11.45 -11.70 33.03
C ILE A 172 -10.76 -10.79 34.04
N PHE A 173 -11.48 -9.80 34.54
CA PHE A 173 -10.99 -9.00 35.67
C PHE A 173 -11.06 -9.83 36.96
N LEU A 174 -9.91 -10.05 37.60
CA LEU A 174 -9.80 -10.85 38.82
C LEU A 174 -9.98 -10.03 40.09
N GLY A 175 -9.96 -8.69 39.97
CA GLY A 175 -9.98 -7.77 41.10
C GLY A 175 -8.71 -6.96 41.20
N ASN A 176 -8.64 -6.14 42.25
CA ASN A 176 -7.48 -5.34 42.58
C ASN A 176 -6.74 -5.94 43.76
N ASP A 177 -5.41 -5.77 43.79
CA ASP A 177 -4.63 -6.07 44.98
C ASP A 177 -5.04 -5.13 46.15
N PRO A 178 -5.26 -5.67 47.36
CA PRO A 178 -5.63 -4.87 48.53
C PRO A 178 -4.59 -3.84 48.99
N LEU A 179 -3.30 -3.99 48.64
CA LEU A 179 -2.21 -3.15 49.14
C LEU A 179 -1.89 -1.96 48.24
N PHE A 180 -1.91 -2.14 46.93
CA PHE A 180 -1.51 -1.15 45.92
C PHE A 180 -2.62 -0.83 44.91
N ASP A 181 -3.82 -1.42 45.07
CA ASP A 181 -4.98 -1.25 44.19
C ASP A 181 -4.69 -1.58 42.72
N LEU A 182 -3.76 -2.53 42.48
CA LEU A 182 -3.34 -2.92 41.13
C LEU A 182 -4.36 -3.86 40.49
N PRO A 183 -4.87 -3.57 39.28
CA PRO A 183 -5.83 -4.43 38.61
C PRO A 183 -5.14 -5.66 38.02
N PHE A 184 -5.75 -6.83 38.23
CA PHE A 184 -5.31 -8.09 37.62
C PHE A 184 -6.33 -8.58 36.60
N TYR A 185 -5.83 -8.95 35.43
CA TYR A 185 -6.60 -9.53 34.35
C TYR A 185 -6.08 -10.92 34.04
N TRP A 186 -7.02 -11.83 33.77
CA TRP A 186 -6.75 -13.16 33.23
C TRP A 186 -7.29 -13.23 31.82
N ASP A 187 -6.38 -13.14 30.87
CA ASP A 187 -6.66 -13.10 29.46
C ASP A 187 -6.63 -14.54 28.92
N HIS A 188 -7.66 -14.93 28.18
CA HIS A 188 -7.75 -16.22 27.49
C HIS A 188 -7.98 -15.97 26.00
N LYS A 189 -7.22 -16.67 25.16
CA LYS A 189 -7.38 -16.63 23.71
C LYS A 189 -7.43 -18.05 23.15
N LEU A 190 -8.43 -18.33 22.34
CA LEU A 190 -8.55 -19.53 21.53
C LEU A 190 -8.62 -19.10 20.07
N ALA A 191 -7.76 -19.67 19.24
CA ALA A 191 -7.74 -19.44 17.81
C ALA A 191 -7.73 -20.78 17.06
N THR A 192 -8.53 -20.86 16.00
CA THR A 192 -8.57 -22.01 15.09
C THR A 192 -8.57 -21.49 13.66
N ASP A 193 -7.54 -21.84 12.90
CA ASP A 193 -7.36 -21.45 11.51
C ASP A 193 -7.33 -22.68 10.61
N LEU A 194 -8.35 -22.83 9.77
CA LEU A 194 -8.37 -23.84 8.72
C LEU A 194 -7.92 -23.22 7.40
N THR A 195 -6.80 -23.71 6.88
CA THR A 195 -6.21 -23.22 5.64
C THR A 195 -6.21 -24.30 4.56
N LYS A 196 -6.35 -23.89 3.31
CA LYS A 196 -6.20 -24.77 2.14
C LYS A 196 -5.33 -24.08 1.10
N GLN A 197 -4.36 -24.79 0.55
CA GLN A 197 -3.57 -24.36 -0.59
C GLN A 197 -3.96 -25.18 -1.80
N TYR A 198 -3.97 -24.52 -2.96
CA TYR A 198 -4.39 -25.11 -4.21
C TYR A 198 -3.22 -25.17 -5.20
N SER A 199 -3.20 -26.21 -6.03
CA SER A 199 -2.28 -26.36 -7.14
C SER A 199 -3.06 -26.90 -8.35
N GLY A 200 -2.96 -26.23 -9.50
CA GLY A 200 -3.73 -26.60 -10.69
C GLY A 200 -5.25 -26.48 -10.54
N GLY A 201 -5.74 -25.77 -9.52
CA GLY A 201 -7.17 -25.63 -9.19
C GLY A 201 -7.69 -26.67 -8.19
N ASP A 202 -6.90 -27.70 -7.88
CA ASP A 202 -7.24 -28.73 -6.88
C ASP A 202 -6.58 -28.42 -5.52
N VAL A 203 -7.20 -28.89 -4.43
CA VAL A 203 -6.63 -28.72 -3.08
C VAL A 203 -5.36 -29.57 -2.97
N SER A 204 -4.22 -28.92 -2.80
CA SER A 204 -2.91 -29.55 -2.67
C SER A 204 -2.54 -29.79 -1.20
N GLN A 205 -2.78 -28.79 -0.33
CA GLN A 205 -2.48 -28.89 1.10
C GLN A 205 -3.62 -28.33 1.92
N SER A 206 -3.79 -28.84 3.13
CA SER A 206 -4.84 -28.40 4.05
C SER A 206 -4.36 -28.57 5.48
N LEU A 207 -4.30 -27.46 6.21
CA LEU A 207 -3.76 -27.40 7.58
C LEU A 207 -4.79 -26.78 8.51
N ASN A 208 -5.02 -27.42 9.64
CA ASN A 208 -5.82 -26.92 10.74
C ASN A 208 -4.87 -26.57 11.89
N GLN A 209 -4.77 -25.29 12.19
CA GLN A 209 -3.97 -24.76 13.29
C GLN A 209 -4.89 -24.35 14.43
N ASN A 210 -4.67 -24.90 15.61
CA ASN A 210 -5.38 -24.55 16.83
C ASN A 210 -4.38 -24.00 17.82
N GLU A 211 -4.71 -22.89 18.45
CA GLU A 211 -3.88 -22.25 19.46
C GLU A 211 -4.76 -21.84 20.64
N TYR A 212 -4.35 -22.25 21.83
CA TYR A 212 -4.92 -21.74 23.08
C TYR A 212 -3.79 -21.07 23.85
N SER A 213 -4.02 -19.84 24.30
CA SER A 213 -3.13 -19.15 25.21
C SER A 213 -3.90 -18.55 26.37
N THR A 214 -3.22 -18.45 27.50
CA THR A 214 -3.73 -17.76 28.67
C THR A 214 -2.61 -17.00 29.34
N ALA A 215 -2.92 -15.79 29.79
CA ALA A 215 -1.95 -14.90 30.40
C ALA A 215 -2.54 -14.11 31.56
N PHE A 216 -1.68 -13.81 32.52
CA PHE A 216 -1.94 -12.83 33.54
C PHE A 216 -1.32 -11.51 33.13
N ARG A 217 -2.12 -10.45 33.20
CA ARG A 217 -1.70 -9.09 32.93
C ARG A 217 -2.06 -8.22 34.11
N THR A 218 -1.17 -7.30 34.45
CA THR A 218 -1.47 -6.22 35.39
C THR A 218 -1.00 -4.89 34.82
N TYR A 219 -1.38 -3.80 35.48
CA TYR A 219 -1.06 -2.44 35.09
C TYR A 219 -0.59 -1.67 36.32
N ILE A 220 0.67 -1.27 36.33
CA ILE A 220 1.27 -0.43 37.36
C ILE A 220 1.51 0.95 36.75
N SER A 221 1.04 2.00 37.41
CA SER A 221 1.22 3.36 36.92
C SER A 221 1.46 4.33 38.07
N TRP A 222 2.56 5.07 37.97
CA TRP A 222 2.78 6.30 38.72
C TRP A 222 2.68 7.45 37.73
N TYR A 223 1.44 7.78 37.39
CA TYR A 223 1.12 8.80 36.40
C TYR A 223 1.75 10.16 36.77
N PRO A 224 2.33 10.91 35.80
CA PRO A 224 2.49 10.58 34.38
C PRO A 224 3.84 9.96 34.01
N ILE A 225 4.71 9.64 34.96
CA ILE A 225 6.15 9.43 34.69
C ILE A 225 6.50 7.95 34.48
N PHE A 226 5.73 7.03 35.03
CA PHE A 226 6.04 5.61 34.98
C PHE A 226 4.80 4.79 34.70
N THR A 227 4.87 3.93 33.69
CA THR A 227 3.90 2.86 33.51
C THR A 227 4.62 1.56 33.22
N PHE A 228 4.16 0.47 33.84
CA PHE A 228 4.67 -0.87 33.60
C PHE A 228 3.48 -1.82 33.43
N ARG A 229 3.45 -2.52 32.29
CA ARG A 229 2.41 -3.47 31.91
C ARG A 229 3.06 -4.84 31.67
N PRO A 230 3.28 -5.64 32.73
CA PRO A 230 3.74 -6.99 32.53
C PRO A 230 2.59 -7.88 32.06
N LEU A 231 2.91 -8.77 31.14
CA LEU A 231 2.03 -9.83 30.69
C LEU A 231 2.84 -11.12 30.64
N VAL A 232 2.38 -12.14 31.36
CA VAL A 232 3.02 -13.45 31.40
C VAL A 232 2.01 -14.54 31.17
N GLY A 233 2.33 -15.50 30.31
CA GLY A 233 1.39 -16.55 29.95
C GLY A 233 2.02 -17.83 29.47
N TYR A 234 1.15 -18.80 29.25
CA TYR A 234 1.46 -20.06 28.62
C TYR A 234 0.44 -20.35 27.52
N GLY A 235 0.86 -21.14 26.55
CA GLY A 235 -0.01 -21.53 25.47
C GLY A 235 0.43 -22.84 24.83
N ALA A 236 -0.46 -23.36 24.00
CA ALA A 236 -0.21 -24.53 23.18
C ALA A 236 -0.73 -24.27 21.78
N ARG A 237 0.10 -24.57 20.80
CA ARG A 237 -0.25 -24.56 19.37
C ARG A 237 -0.19 -26.00 18.86
N LYS A 238 -1.22 -26.42 18.13
CA LYS A 238 -1.32 -27.71 17.48
C LYS A 238 -1.74 -27.51 16.03
N THR A 239 -0.87 -27.91 15.12
CA THR A 239 -1.10 -27.87 13.68
C THR A 239 -1.26 -29.29 13.18
N VAL A 240 -2.32 -29.57 12.43
CA VAL A 240 -2.60 -30.89 11.86
C VAL A 240 -3.04 -30.79 10.41
N PRO A 241 -2.46 -31.59 9.51
CA PRO A 241 -3.01 -31.77 8.17
C PRO A 241 -4.42 -32.39 8.24
N TYR A 242 -5.31 -32.02 7.32
CA TYR A 242 -6.67 -32.59 7.21
C TYR A 242 -7.12 -32.66 5.75
N GLY A 243 -8.04 -33.57 5.38
CA GLY A 243 -8.57 -33.64 4.00
C GLY A 243 -8.78 -35.07 3.47
N PRO A 244 -9.43 -35.22 2.29
CA PRO A 244 -9.95 -36.51 1.81
C PRO A 244 -8.94 -37.50 1.20
N ASN A 245 -7.64 -37.19 1.07
CA ASN A 245 -6.62 -38.17 0.64
C ASN A 245 -5.22 -37.80 1.18
N PRO A 246 -4.92 -38.09 2.45
CA PRO A 246 -3.65 -37.74 3.08
C PRO A 246 -2.61 -38.87 2.92
N THR A 247 -2.27 -39.26 1.68
CA THR A 247 -1.30 -40.35 1.45
C THR A 247 -0.21 -39.92 0.47
N GLY A 248 1.03 -40.38 0.72
CA GLY A 248 2.21 -40.08 -0.12
C GLY A 248 3.26 -39.17 0.56
N GLU A 249 4.42 -39.04 -0.08
CA GLU A 249 5.59 -38.30 0.45
C GLU A 249 5.29 -36.83 0.78
N ALA A 250 4.44 -36.17 -0.03
CA ALA A 250 4.02 -34.78 0.22
C ALA A 250 3.21 -34.63 1.51
N TYR A 251 2.39 -35.63 1.86
CA TYR A 251 1.65 -35.64 3.11
C TYR A 251 2.56 -35.91 4.31
N GLU A 252 3.55 -36.79 4.16
CA GLU A 252 4.54 -37.05 5.21
C GLU A 252 5.39 -35.80 5.52
N ALA A 253 5.80 -35.07 4.48
CA ALA A 253 6.50 -33.79 4.63
C ALA A 253 5.61 -32.74 5.33
N LEU A 254 4.33 -32.62 4.92
CA LEU A 254 3.38 -31.70 5.53
C LEU A 254 3.08 -32.06 6.99
N SER A 255 2.94 -33.35 7.31
CA SER A 255 2.76 -33.88 8.66
C SER A 255 3.98 -33.59 9.54
N THR A 256 5.19 -33.77 9.00
CA THR A 256 6.44 -33.44 9.67
C THR A 256 6.52 -31.94 9.98
N GLN A 257 6.19 -31.08 9.01
CA GLN A 257 6.15 -29.63 9.23
C GLN A 257 5.10 -29.24 10.28
N ALA A 258 3.91 -29.82 10.20
CA ALA A 258 2.85 -29.58 11.18
C ALA A 258 3.24 -29.99 12.60
N GLN A 259 4.02 -31.07 12.76
CA GLN A 259 4.60 -31.46 14.06
C GLN A 259 5.65 -30.46 14.57
N LYS A 260 6.48 -29.88 13.69
CA LYS A 260 7.42 -28.80 14.07
C LYS A 260 6.68 -27.54 14.53
N ASP A 261 5.56 -27.23 13.88
CA ASP A 261 4.70 -26.10 14.21
C ASP A 261 3.77 -26.38 15.42
N SER A 262 3.85 -27.58 16.00
CA SER A 262 3.07 -28.01 17.16
C SER A 262 3.92 -28.04 18.42
N TYR A 263 3.66 -27.12 19.34
CA TYR A 263 4.43 -26.99 20.56
C TYR A 263 3.66 -26.28 21.68
N GLN A 264 4.08 -26.55 22.91
CA GLN A 264 3.70 -25.78 24.10
C GLN A 264 4.78 -24.74 24.38
N TYR A 265 4.34 -23.54 24.77
CA TYR A 265 5.23 -22.40 24.96
C TYR A 265 4.86 -21.59 26.19
N TYR A 266 5.87 -20.94 26.75
CA TYR A 266 5.73 -19.85 27.70
C TYR A 266 6.03 -18.55 26.97
N TYR A 267 5.33 -17.47 27.31
CA TYR A 267 5.60 -16.17 26.73
C TYR A 267 5.45 -15.05 27.75
N THR A 268 6.18 -13.96 27.50
CA THR A 268 6.08 -12.72 28.25
C THR A 268 6.11 -11.54 27.28
N GLU A 269 5.29 -10.53 27.57
CA GLU A 269 5.27 -9.25 26.89
C GLU A 269 5.20 -8.16 27.95
N ASP A 270 6.32 -7.46 28.16
CA ASP A 270 6.46 -6.47 29.22
C ASP A 270 6.65 -5.09 28.59
N GLU A 271 5.68 -4.20 28.79
CA GLU A 271 5.74 -2.82 28.31
C GLU A 271 6.13 -1.90 29.48
N LEU A 272 7.22 -1.16 29.33
CA LEU A 272 7.68 -0.13 30.26
C LEU A 272 7.67 1.22 29.56
N THR A 273 7.02 2.23 30.14
CA THR A 273 7.09 3.63 29.69
C THR A 273 7.60 4.51 30.82
N LEU A 274 8.61 5.33 30.52
CA LEU A 274 9.29 6.24 31.44
C LEU A 274 9.32 7.66 30.88
N GLY A 275 8.82 8.63 31.63
CA GLY A 275 8.75 10.03 31.25
C GLY A 275 7.30 10.51 31.05
N PRO A 276 7.09 11.84 31.04
CA PRO A 276 5.77 12.43 30.81
C PRO A 276 5.28 12.23 29.37
N ASP A 277 3.99 12.50 29.13
CA ASP A 277 3.33 12.34 27.83
C ASP A 277 4.03 13.10 26.66
N GLN A 278 4.78 14.17 26.95
CA GLN A 278 5.52 14.95 25.94
C GLN A 278 6.91 14.40 25.60
N LEU A 279 7.53 13.60 26.46
CA LEU A 279 8.85 13.02 26.21
C LEU A 279 8.99 11.76 27.06
N PHE A 280 8.94 10.60 26.41
CA PHE A 280 9.02 9.33 27.11
C PHE A 280 9.83 8.29 26.35
N LEU A 281 10.50 7.44 27.12
CA LEU A 281 11.12 6.22 26.68
C LEU A 281 10.11 5.08 26.84
N ARG A 282 9.81 4.34 25.78
CA ARG A 282 9.06 3.10 25.82
C ARG A 282 10.00 1.93 25.52
N ALA A 283 9.92 0.87 26.31
CA ALA A 283 10.62 -0.38 26.09
C ALA A 283 9.61 -1.54 26.15
N THR A 284 9.53 -2.32 25.07
CA THR A 284 8.65 -3.49 24.98
C THR A 284 9.50 -4.73 24.83
N TYR A 285 9.58 -5.53 25.90
CA TYR A 285 10.26 -6.82 25.89
C TYR A 285 9.28 -7.92 25.46
N ARG A 286 9.65 -8.71 24.46
CA ARG A 286 8.86 -9.85 23.98
C ARG A 286 9.70 -11.11 23.98
N LYS A 287 9.23 -12.14 24.66
CA LYS A 287 9.85 -13.47 24.64
C LYS A 287 8.82 -14.58 24.53
N LYS A 288 9.11 -15.58 23.69
CA LYS A 288 8.30 -16.78 23.46
C LYS A 288 9.22 -17.98 23.28
N ASP A 289 9.21 -18.86 24.29
CA ASP A 289 10.05 -20.07 24.32
C ASP A 289 9.16 -21.32 24.22
N SER A 290 9.48 -22.23 23.29
CA SER A 290 8.90 -23.58 23.26
C SER A 290 9.60 -24.47 24.30
N PHE A 291 8.82 -25.21 25.09
CA PHE A 291 9.34 -26.15 26.09
C PHE A 291 8.93 -27.60 25.82
N LYS A 292 7.91 -27.83 24.99
CA LYS A 292 7.51 -29.16 24.53
C LYS A 292 7.11 -29.10 23.06
N GLU A 293 7.98 -29.58 22.19
CA GLU A 293 7.75 -29.68 20.74
C GLU A 293 7.38 -31.11 20.37
N GLU A 294 6.44 -31.30 19.44
CA GLU A 294 6.09 -32.64 18.96
C GLU A 294 7.19 -33.25 18.09
N LEU A 295 7.86 -32.41 17.30
CA LEU A 295 9.10 -32.75 16.62
C LEU A 295 10.12 -31.65 16.88
N LYS A 296 11.22 -32.01 17.55
CA LYS A 296 12.36 -31.09 17.66
C LYS A 296 12.87 -30.79 16.27
N ASP A 297 13.07 -29.52 15.95
CA ASP A 297 13.75 -29.16 14.72
C ASP A 297 15.19 -29.70 14.83
N ARG A 298 15.48 -30.82 14.15
CA ARG A 298 16.82 -31.41 14.17
C ARG A 298 17.72 -30.44 13.41
N SER A 299 18.81 -30.05 14.06
CA SER A 299 19.90 -29.22 13.54
C SER A 299 20.62 -29.92 12.36
N THR A 300 19.98 -30.04 11.21
CA THR A 300 20.72 -30.06 9.95
C THR A 300 21.12 -28.63 9.69
N LEU A 301 22.25 -28.19 10.29
CA LEU A 301 22.86 -26.87 10.12
C LEU A 301 21.79 -25.78 9.93
N ASN A 302 21.19 -25.31 11.03
CA ASN A 302 20.30 -24.15 10.95
C ASN A 302 21.09 -23.01 10.30
N PHE A 303 20.85 -22.72 9.02
CA PHE A 303 21.45 -21.58 8.34
C PHE A 303 21.12 -20.26 9.06
N THR A 304 20.07 -20.28 9.91
CA THR A 304 19.63 -19.18 10.77
C THR A 304 20.42 -19.08 12.08
N GLY A 305 20.96 -20.17 12.64
CA GLY A 305 21.93 -20.13 13.74
C GLY A 305 21.42 -19.92 15.17
N PHE A 306 20.19 -20.28 15.51
CA PHE A 306 19.62 -20.01 16.85
C PHE A 306 19.24 -21.28 17.62
N THR A 307 19.15 -21.18 18.95
CA THR A 307 18.53 -22.21 19.79
C THR A 307 17.06 -22.39 19.39
N ASN A 308 16.70 -23.57 18.88
CA ASN A 308 15.37 -23.84 18.31
C ASN A 308 14.18 -23.61 19.26
N ASN A 309 14.45 -23.54 20.56
CA ASN A 309 13.43 -23.28 21.57
C ASN A 309 12.98 -21.81 21.61
N GLN A 310 13.83 -20.85 21.23
CA GLN A 310 13.52 -19.42 21.31
C GLN A 310 12.84 -18.94 20.02
N LYS A 311 11.51 -18.93 20.00
CA LYS A 311 10.74 -18.46 18.82
C LYS A 311 10.80 -16.94 18.68
N VAL A 312 10.76 -16.21 19.80
CA VAL A 312 10.89 -14.75 19.88
C VAL A 312 11.69 -14.41 21.14
N ASN A 313 12.65 -13.49 21.07
CA ASN A 313 13.32 -12.93 22.23
C ASN A 313 13.96 -11.59 21.83
N GLN A 314 13.24 -10.48 22.03
CA GLN A 314 13.69 -9.17 21.57
C GLN A 314 13.16 -8.05 22.48
N THR A 315 13.89 -6.94 22.53
CA THR A 315 13.44 -5.70 23.17
C THR A 315 13.35 -4.61 22.13
N GLU A 316 12.16 -4.05 21.94
CA GLU A 316 11.94 -2.86 21.15
C GLU A 316 12.04 -1.64 22.06
N VAL A 317 12.90 -0.68 21.72
CA VAL A 317 13.11 0.55 22.49
C VAL A 317 12.75 1.74 21.60
N SER A 318 11.83 2.58 22.05
CA SER A 318 11.51 3.85 21.42
C SER A 318 11.69 5.03 22.38
N LEU A 319 12.22 6.14 21.88
CA LEU A 319 12.20 7.44 22.54
C LEU A 319 11.27 8.34 21.72
N GLU A 320 10.15 8.75 22.31
CA GLU A 320 9.10 9.51 21.67
C GLU A 320 9.00 10.90 22.32
N SER A 321 8.87 11.94 21.50
CA SER A 321 8.79 13.34 21.93
C SER A 321 7.71 14.07 21.15
N TYR A 322 6.81 14.72 21.88
CA TYR A 322 5.67 15.50 21.39
C TYR A 322 5.70 16.89 22.06
N PRO A 323 6.62 17.78 21.66
CA PRO A 323 6.77 19.09 22.31
C PRO A 323 5.55 19.99 22.10
N VAL A 324 4.82 19.83 20.99
CA VAL A 324 3.55 20.50 20.66
C VAL A 324 2.65 19.53 19.85
N GLU A 325 1.35 19.83 19.73
CA GLU A 325 0.33 18.96 19.11
C GLU A 325 0.70 18.48 17.70
N ASP A 326 1.38 19.34 16.93
CA ASP A 326 1.72 19.14 15.52
C ASP A 326 3.20 18.79 15.27
N VAL A 327 3.97 18.49 16.31
CA VAL A 327 5.39 18.11 16.19
C VAL A 327 5.64 16.82 16.93
N SER A 328 6.20 15.84 16.22
CA SER A 328 6.66 14.59 16.81
C SER A 328 8.06 14.23 16.35
N PHE A 329 8.85 13.74 17.30
CA PHE A 329 10.13 13.11 17.07
C PHE A 329 10.11 11.73 17.70
N SER A 330 10.55 10.72 16.97
CA SER A 330 10.68 9.36 17.52
C SER A 330 11.97 8.72 17.07
N VAL A 331 12.61 7.97 17.95
CA VAL A 331 13.75 7.11 17.62
C VAL A 331 13.42 5.71 18.08
N THR A 332 13.39 4.74 17.17
CA THR A 332 13.06 3.35 17.49
C THR A 332 14.15 2.40 17.02
N THR A 333 14.49 1.42 17.84
CA THR A 333 15.40 0.33 17.51
C THR A 333 14.97 -0.96 18.22
N ILE A 334 15.49 -2.10 17.77
CA ILE A 334 15.19 -3.41 18.34
C ILE A 334 16.51 -4.09 18.66
N TYR A 335 16.58 -4.74 19.83
CA TYR A 335 17.70 -5.59 20.20
C TYR A 335 17.28 -7.06 20.21
N ASP A 336 18.04 -7.91 19.52
CA ASP A 336 17.84 -9.36 19.52
C ASP A 336 18.56 -10.02 20.72
N HIS A 337 17.76 -10.59 21.61
CA HIS A 337 18.24 -11.33 22.79
C HIS A 337 18.38 -12.83 22.54
N LYS A 338 18.12 -13.32 21.32
CA LYS A 338 18.22 -14.75 21.05
C LYS A 338 19.63 -15.29 21.31
N GLU A 339 19.66 -16.55 21.72
CA GLU A 339 20.87 -17.34 21.87
C GLU A 339 21.19 -17.99 20.54
N TYR A 340 22.36 -17.64 20.01
CA TYR A 340 22.87 -18.14 18.74
C TYR A 340 23.83 -19.32 18.98
N GLU A 341 23.86 -20.27 18.05
CA GLU A 341 24.81 -21.39 18.06
C GLU A 341 26.25 -20.91 17.80
N TYR A 342 26.40 -19.77 17.13
CA TYR A 342 27.67 -19.08 16.91
C TYR A 342 27.69 -17.73 17.64
N ASP A 343 28.89 -17.24 17.93
CA ASP A 343 29.06 -15.96 18.60
C ASP A 343 28.72 -14.80 17.64
N VAL A 344 27.60 -14.13 17.90
CA VAL A 344 27.18 -12.91 17.18
C VAL A 344 27.59 -11.71 18.00
N LYS A 345 28.37 -10.82 17.38
CA LYS A 345 28.85 -9.58 18.02
C LYS A 345 27.65 -8.75 18.50
N GLU A 346 27.79 -8.14 19.68
CA GLU A 346 26.73 -7.30 20.26
C GLU A 346 26.24 -6.18 19.32
N ALA A 347 27.13 -5.62 18.50
CA ALA A 347 26.78 -4.60 17.52
C ALA A 347 25.82 -5.09 16.41
N GLU A 348 25.87 -6.38 16.06
CA GLU A 348 25.04 -7.01 15.01
C GLU A 348 23.67 -7.45 15.56
N ARG A 349 23.47 -7.41 16.89
CA ARG A 349 22.20 -7.72 17.54
C ARG A 349 21.21 -6.57 17.55
N TRP A 350 21.69 -5.35 17.31
CA TRP A 350 20.84 -4.17 17.16
C TRP A 350 20.36 -4.04 15.71
N TYR A 351 19.05 -3.95 15.54
CA TYR A 351 18.45 -3.54 14.27
C TYR A 351 18.71 -2.05 14.04
N TYR A 352 18.73 -1.63 12.78
CA TYR A 352 18.99 -0.23 12.42
C TYR A 352 18.03 0.72 13.13
N PRO A 353 18.53 1.69 13.92
CA PRO A 353 17.68 2.72 14.50
C PRO A 353 17.04 3.56 13.40
N VAL A 354 15.76 3.84 13.59
CA VAL A 354 14.96 4.69 12.70
C VAL A 354 14.58 5.95 13.45
N PHE A 355 15.02 7.09 12.93
CA PHE A 355 14.68 8.42 13.41
C PHE A 355 13.55 8.96 12.55
N ARG A 356 12.41 9.25 13.17
CA ARG A 356 11.27 9.86 12.48
C ARG A 356 11.01 11.24 13.04
N THR A 357 10.80 12.19 12.13
CA THR A 357 10.37 13.55 12.41
C THR A 357 9.10 13.82 11.62
N ASP A 358 8.07 14.31 12.30
CA ASP A 358 6.83 14.75 11.69
C ASP A 358 6.47 16.12 12.27
N VAL A 359 6.42 17.13 11.40
CA VAL A 359 6.21 18.53 11.77
C VAL A 359 5.15 19.12 10.86
N LEU A 360 4.01 19.49 11.41
CA LEU A 360 2.98 20.26 10.73
C LEU A 360 3.02 21.70 11.24
N ILE A 361 3.10 22.66 10.30
CA ILE A 361 3.10 24.09 10.58
C ILE A 361 1.82 24.67 10.00
N ASP A 362 0.81 24.89 10.84
CA ASP A 362 -0.37 25.69 10.49
C ASP A 362 -0.01 27.18 10.62
N PHE A 363 0.02 27.92 9.51
CA PHE A 363 0.38 29.34 9.51
C PHE A 363 -0.70 30.25 10.14
N PHE A 364 -1.94 29.78 10.26
CA PHE A 364 -2.99 30.49 10.98
C PHE A 364 -2.91 30.28 12.49
N ASN A 365 -2.37 29.13 12.91
CA ASN A 365 -2.23 28.79 14.32
C ASN A 365 -0.90 28.05 14.61
N PRO A 366 0.26 28.71 14.42
CA PRO A 366 1.57 28.04 14.43
C PRO A 366 1.98 27.44 15.78
N PHE A 367 1.25 27.77 16.85
CA PHE A 367 1.46 27.26 18.21
C PHE A 367 0.13 26.86 18.86
N GLY A 368 -0.85 26.49 18.02
CA GLY A 368 -2.20 26.20 18.44
C GLY A 368 -2.33 25.03 19.39
N PHE A 369 -3.10 25.21 20.45
CA PHE A 369 -3.68 24.12 21.23
C PHE A 369 -5.16 24.04 20.83
N GLY A 370 -5.47 23.29 19.78
CA GLY A 370 -6.75 23.40 19.08
C GLY A 370 -7.35 22.07 18.72
N ARG A 371 -8.40 21.65 19.44
CA ARG A 371 -9.21 20.47 19.09
C ARG A 371 -9.83 20.62 17.71
N ASP A 372 -9.27 19.92 16.73
CA ASP A 372 -9.85 19.79 15.41
C ASP A 372 -11.18 19.03 15.45
N ASN A 373 -12.26 19.73 15.08
CA ASN A 373 -13.54 19.10 14.78
C ASN A 373 -13.56 18.74 13.29
N LEU A 374 -13.91 17.50 12.93
CA LEU A 374 -14.05 17.00 11.55
C LEU A 374 -14.93 17.85 10.60
N LEU A 375 -15.66 18.84 11.13
CA LEU A 375 -16.48 19.81 10.39
C LEU A 375 -15.76 21.13 10.07
N SER A 376 -14.60 21.44 10.69
CA SER A 376 -13.83 22.68 10.45
C SER A 376 -13.22 22.73 9.05
N ARG A 377 -12.71 21.58 8.56
CA ARG A 377 -12.11 21.43 7.21
C ARG A 377 -13.05 21.72 6.04
N ARG A 378 -14.37 21.80 6.25
CA ARG A 378 -15.32 22.09 5.16
C ARG A 378 -15.55 23.57 4.89
N LYS A 379 -15.07 24.49 5.74
CA LYS A 379 -15.28 25.95 5.56
C LYS A 379 -14.12 26.86 6.00
N GLY A 380 -13.04 26.35 6.58
CA GLY A 380 -11.89 27.17 6.99
C GLY A 380 -10.98 27.56 5.83
N HIS A 381 -10.41 28.76 5.87
CA HIS A 381 -9.15 29.05 5.18
C HIS A 381 -8.08 28.20 5.87
N PHE A 382 -7.19 27.56 5.11
CA PHE A 382 -6.06 26.80 5.66
C PHE A 382 -4.80 27.11 4.87
N LEU A 383 -3.66 27.04 5.56
CA LEU A 383 -2.35 27.37 5.02
C LEU A 383 -1.35 26.60 5.88
N ASP A 384 -0.88 25.47 5.37
CA ASP A 384 -0.16 24.47 6.15
C ASP A 384 1.13 24.06 5.42
N LEU A 385 2.20 23.82 6.17
CA LEU A 385 3.42 23.17 5.69
C LEU A 385 3.70 21.93 6.54
N HIS A 386 3.68 20.77 5.90
CA HIS A 386 3.97 19.49 6.51
C HIS A 386 5.37 19.02 6.11
N LEU A 387 6.24 18.78 7.09
CA LEU A 387 7.59 18.28 6.91
C LEU A 387 7.70 16.91 7.56
N THR A 388 8.17 15.92 6.80
CA THR A 388 8.41 14.57 7.30
C THR A 388 9.84 14.15 7.02
N ASN A 389 10.43 13.41 7.95
CA ASN A 389 11.76 12.85 7.77
C ASN A 389 11.88 11.47 8.42
N ASP A 390 12.18 10.46 7.62
CA ASP A 390 12.52 9.11 8.11
C ASP A 390 13.98 8.81 7.76
N TYR A 391 14.85 8.90 8.75
CA TYR A 391 16.27 8.64 8.62
C TYR A 391 16.65 7.31 9.30
N VAL A 392 17.40 6.48 8.58
CA VAL A 392 17.87 5.18 9.03
C VAL A 392 19.39 5.21 9.12
N TYR A 393 19.93 4.81 10.27
CA TYR A 393 21.37 4.73 10.49
C TYR A 393 21.82 3.28 10.58
N ASP A 394 22.89 2.93 9.87
CA ASP A 394 23.54 1.63 9.95
C ASP A 394 24.57 1.67 11.08
N SER A 395 24.14 1.23 12.27
CA SER A 395 24.98 1.15 13.47
C SER A 395 26.13 0.16 13.36
N ILE A 396 26.01 -0.86 12.50
CA ILE A 396 27.00 -1.91 12.32
C ILE A 396 28.20 -1.35 11.54
N ASN A 397 27.92 -0.72 10.39
CA ASN A 397 28.95 -0.13 9.54
C ASN A 397 29.27 1.33 9.88
N LYS A 398 28.61 1.89 10.90
CA LYS A 398 28.78 3.27 11.39
C LYS A 398 28.59 4.32 10.30
N ARG A 399 27.54 4.18 9.50
CA ARG A 399 27.28 5.04 8.35
C ARG A 399 25.79 5.29 8.17
N ASP A 400 25.46 6.31 7.41
CA ASP A 400 24.09 6.60 7.01
C ASP A 400 23.58 5.48 6.08
N HIS A 401 22.33 5.03 6.27
CA HIS A 401 21.73 3.99 5.43
C HIS A 401 20.82 4.62 4.36
N SER A 402 19.75 5.26 4.80
CA SER A 402 18.75 5.88 3.92
C SER A 402 18.02 7.03 4.62
N ASN A 403 17.52 7.96 3.84
CA ASN A 403 16.74 9.09 4.31
C ASN A 403 15.55 9.34 3.37
N VAL A 404 14.37 9.49 3.94
CA VAL A 404 13.17 9.93 3.23
C VAL A 404 12.75 11.27 3.78
N PHE A 405 12.93 12.33 3.00
CA PHE A 405 12.48 13.67 3.36
C PHE A 405 11.23 14.04 2.55
N GLY A 406 10.20 14.54 3.21
CA GLY A 406 8.98 15.06 2.61
C GLY A 406 8.73 16.50 3.04
N ALA A 407 8.31 17.33 2.09
CA ALA A 407 7.79 18.66 2.34
C ALA A 407 6.52 18.84 1.52
N ASN A 408 5.39 19.09 2.17
CA ASN A 408 4.10 19.26 1.53
C ASN A 408 3.46 20.58 1.97
N PHE A 409 3.21 21.47 1.03
CA PHE A 409 2.55 22.73 1.26
C PHE A 409 1.10 22.63 0.81
N GLN A 410 0.16 22.97 1.68
CA GLN A 410 -1.27 22.91 1.42
C GLN A 410 -1.93 24.25 1.72
N THR A 411 -2.83 24.70 0.85
CA THR A 411 -3.60 25.90 1.09
C THR A 411 -4.95 25.88 0.39
N GLY A 412 -5.94 26.58 0.94
CA GLY A 412 -7.24 26.65 0.31
C GLY A 412 -8.24 27.53 1.05
N GLY A 413 -9.33 27.82 0.37
CA GLY A 413 -10.43 28.62 0.88
C GLY A 413 -10.37 30.11 0.54
N PHE A 414 -9.33 30.60 -0.13
CA PHE A 414 -9.13 32.04 -0.44
C PHE A 414 -9.82 32.48 -1.74
N ASP A 415 -10.35 33.71 -1.75
CA ASP A 415 -10.81 34.35 -2.97
C ASP A 415 -9.60 34.87 -3.77
N LEU A 416 -9.61 34.70 -5.09
CA LEU A 416 -8.52 35.14 -5.97
C LEU A 416 -8.91 36.46 -6.66
N ILE A 417 -7.91 37.25 -7.08
CA ILE A 417 -8.16 38.58 -7.67
C ILE A 417 -8.86 38.47 -9.03
N PHE A 418 -8.46 37.50 -9.86
CA PHE A 418 -8.99 37.29 -11.21
C PHE A 418 -9.93 36.08 -11.32
N LEU A 419 -9.94 35.22 -10.31
CA LEU A 419 -10.69 33.96 -10.27
C LEU A 419 -11.56 33.94 -9.02
N LYS A 420 -12.66 33.22 -9.01
CA LYS A 420 -13.60 33.32 -7.88
C LYS A 420 -13.01 32.81 -6.56
N ARG A 421 -12.41 31.62 -6.55
CA ARG A 421 -11.88 31.02 -5.30
C ARG A 421 -10.84 29.93 -5.55
N LEU A 422 -9.74 29.95 -4.82
CA LEU A 422 -8.85 28.80 -4.64
C LEU A 422 -9.46 27.86 -3.61
N ARG A 423 -9.96 26.70 -4.06
CA ARG A 423 -10.60 25.73 -3.17
C ARG A 423 -9.56 24.84 -2.49
N TYR A 424 -8.57 24.41 -3.27
CA TYR A 424 -7.51 23.53 -2.80
C TYR A 424 -6.27 23.74 -3.65
N PHE A 425 -5.12 23.76 -3.00
CA PHE A 425 -3.81 23.76 -3.62
C PHE A 425 -2.89 22.94 -2.74
N GLU A 426 -2.18 22.01 -3.36
CA GLU A 426 -1.17 21.18 -2.70
C GLU A 426 0.04 21.11 -3.61
N VAL A 427 1.23 21.32 -3.05
CA VAL A 427 2.50 21.04 -3.71
C VAL A 427 3.36 20.30 -2.72
N GLY A 428 3.74 19.07 -3.08
CA GLY A 428 4.63 18.27 -2.30
C GLY A 428 5.90 17.88 -3.05
N PHE A 429 6.93 17.67 -2.26
CA PHE A 429 8.25 17.23 -2.65
C PHE A 429 8.68 16.13 -1.71
N TYR A 430 9.10 14.99 -2.26
CA TYR A 430 9.69 13.91 -1.52
C TYR A 430 11.03 13.56 -2.11
N TRP A 431 12.04 13.37 -1.27
CA TRP A 431 13.36 12.93 -1.67
C TRP A 431 13.71 11.67 -0.90
N TYR A 432 13.87 10.59 -1.65
CA TYR A 432 14.37 9.33 -1.15
C TYR A 432 15.85 9.22 -1.52
N HIS A 433 16.70 9.17 -0.50
CA HIS A 433 18.15 9.09 -0.64
C HIS A 433 18.67 7.82 0.01
N ILE A 434 19.44 7.04 -0.74
CA ILE A 434 20.19 5.89 -0.25
C ILE A 434 21.68 6.23 -0.28
N TYR A 435 22.30 6.26 0.90
CA TYR A 435 23.70 6.69 1.04
C TYR A 435 24.69 5.66 0.48
N TYR A 436 24.33 4.37 0.42
CA TYR A 436 25.20 3.32 -0.10
C TYR A 436 25.09 3.11 -1.62
N ASP A 437 23.97 3.51 -2.23
CA ASP A 437 23.73 3.34 -3.66
C ASP A 437 22.84 4.48 -4.19
N GLN A 438 23.51 5.52 -4.70
CA GLN A 438 22.87 6.71 -5.25
C GLN A 438 22.01 6.41 -6.49
N SER A 439 22.19 5.27 -7.16
CA SER A 439 21.37 4.91 -8.33
C SER A 439 19.91 4.62 -7.97
N LEU A 440 19.66 4.34 -6.68
CA LEU A 440 18.33 4.10 -6.13
C LEU A 440 17.66 5.40 -5.63
N ASP A 441 18.39 6.53 -5.68
CA ASP A 441 17.86 7.83 -5.32
C ASP A 441 16.76 8.25 -6.28
N HIS A 442 15.68 8.78 -5.71
CA HIS A 442 14.62 9.36 -6.50
C HIS A 442 13.95 10.51 -5.78
N MET A 443 13.50 11.48 -6.57
CA MET A 443 12.67 12.58 -6.08
C MET A 443 11.28 12.42 -6.66
N ARG A 444 10.25 12.72 -5.87
CA ARG A 444 8.85 12.77 -6.31
C ARG A 444 8.33 14.18 -6.10
N PHE A 445 7.67 14.71 -7.12
CA PHE A 445 6.95 15.96 -7.03
C PHE A 445 5.48 15.68 -7.28
N ASN A 446 4.62 16.23 -6.44
CA ASN A 446 3.19 16.18 -6.63
C ASN A 446 2.61 17.59 -6.55
N MET A 447 1.62 17.87 -7.38
CA MET A 447 0.90 19.13 -7.38
C MET A 447 -0.57 18.87 -7.63
N LYS A 448 -1.44 19.43 -6.80
CA LYS A 448 -2.90 19.41 -6.97
C LYS A 448 -3.44 20.81 -6.88
N VAL A 449 -4.38 21.14 -7.76
CA VAL A 449 -5.00 22.46 -7.83
C VAL A 449 -6.49 22.30 -8.14
N ASP A 450 -7.35 22.94 -7.34
CA ASP A 450 -8.79 23.12 -7.58
C ASP A 450 -9.14 24.59 -7.46
N VAL A 451 -9.50 25.20 -8.58
CA VAL A 451 -9.88 26.61 -8.68
C VAL A 451 -11.31 26.73 -9.18
N GLN A 452 -12.12 27.48 -8.43
CA GLN A 452 -13.41 27.94 -8.88
C GLN A 452 -13.22 29.17 -9.79
N LEU A 453 -13.53 29.01 -11.08
CA LEU A 453 -13.45 30.09 -12.07
C LEU A 453 -14.71 30.97 -11.99
N THR A 454 -15.90 30.35 -11.95
CA THR A 454 -17.20 31.03 -11.83
C THR A 454 -18.12 30.30 -10.84
N ARG A 455 -19.40 30.68 -10.73
CA ARG A 455 -20.35 29.94 -9.86
C ARG A 455 -20.55 28.48 -10.28
N THR A 456 -20.45 28.20 -11.57
CA THR A 456 -20.74 26.89 -12.16
C THR A 456 -19.51 26.25 -12.80
N LEU A 457 -18.42 26.99 -12.98
CA LEU A 457 -17.22 26.52 -13.67
C LEU A 457 -16.04 26.36 -12.70
N TYR A 458 -15.41 25.19 -12.74
CA TYR A 458 -14.23 24.85 -11.96
C TYR A 458 -13.14 24.29 -12.87
N TRP A 459 -11.89 24.48 -12.46
CA TRP A 459 -10.73 23.89 -13.09
C TRP A 459 -9.96 23.10 -12.05
N GLN A 460 -9.65 21.85 -12.39
CA GLN A 460 -8.85 20.96 -11.57
C GLN A 460 -7.62 20.49 -12.36
N MET A 461 -6.50 20.40 -11.67
CA MET A 461 -5.25 19.87 -12.19
C MET A 461 -4.57 19.00 -11.13
N GLU A 462 -4.00 17.89 -11.57
CA GLU A 462 -3.14 17.03 -10.77
C GLU A 462 -1.92 16.65 -11.60
N LEU A 463 -0.74 16.69 -10.97
CA LEU A 463 0.53 16.32 -11.57
C LEU A 463 1.29 15.47 -10.54
N GLU A 464 1.78 14.32 -10.99
CA GLU A 464 2.81 13.56 -10.29
C GLU A 464 3.98 13.36 -11.24
N SER A 465 5.17 13.70 -10.78
CA SER A 465 6.41 13.43 -11.50
C SER A 465 7.44 12.78 -10.60
N ARG A 466 8.41 12.13 -11.24
CA ARG A 466 9.52 11.45 -10.59
C ARG A 466 10.81 11.84 -11.29
N ALA A 467 11.84 12.17 -10.52
CA ALA A 467 13.19 12.31 -11.01
C ALA A 467 13.98 11.06 -10.57
N THR A 468 14.47 10.29 -11.54
CA THR A 468 15.30 9.09 -11.30
C THR A 468 16.77 9.46 -11.52
N ASP A 469 17.64 9.14 -10.57
CA ASP A 469 19.04 9.57 -10.56
C ASP A 469 19.21 11.11 -10.47
N PRO A 470 18.73 11.73 -9.37
CA PRO A 470 18.82 13.17 -9.17
C PRO A 470 20.26 13.70 -9.07
N ALA A 471 21.27 12.82 -8.89
CA ALA A 471 22.67 13.22 -8.87
C ALA A 471 23.11 13.93 -10.16
N ARG A 472 22.45 13.62 -11.28
CA ARG A 472 22.66 14.29 -12.57
C ARG A 472 22.31 15.78 -12.59
N TYR A 473 21.57 16.29 -11.60
CA TYR A 473 21.35 17.74 -11.43
C TYR A 473 22.58 18.46 -10.88
N ASN A 474 23.56 17.75 -10.37
CA ASN A 474 24.82 18.32 -9.90
C ASN A 474 25.88 18.24 -11.01
N ALA A 475 26.36 19.39 -11.46
CA ALA A 475 27.42 19.47 -12.48
C ALA A 475 28.75 18.84 -12.03
N ALA A 476 29.00 18.75 -10.71
CA ALA A 476 30.20 18.10 -10.16
C ALA A 476 30.16 16.56 -10.29
N HIS A 477 28.98 15.99 -10.54
CA HIS A 477 28.74 14.55 -10.72
C HIS A 477 28.82 14.11 -12.18
N ASP A 478 29.24 14.98 -13.11
CA ASP A 478 29.46 14.56 -14.49
C ASP A 478 30.54 13.45 -14.51
N PRO A 479 30.25 12.25 -15.06
CA PRO A 479 31.20 11.13 -15.06
C PRO A 479 32.56 11.50 -15.64
N ARG A 480 32.61 12.54 -16.50
CA ARG A 480 33.83 13.13 -17.06
C ARG A 480 34.82 13.68 -16.02
N TYR A 481 34.36 13.99 -14.80
CA TYR A 481 35.21 14.50 -13.71
C TYR A 481 35.54 13.46 -12.64
N SER A 482 34.95 12.26 -12.69
CA SER A 482 35.07 11.25 -11.62
C SER A 482 36.26 10.29 -11.77
N ILE A 483 36.84 10.15 -12.97
CA ILE A 483 37.97 9.23 -13.20
C ILE A 483 38.95 9.88 -14.20
N GLN A 484 40.24 9.93 -13.83
CA GLN A 484 41.31 10.59 -14.58
C GLN A 484 41.68 9.92 -15.92
N ASN A 485 40.99 8.86 -16.34
CA ASN A 485 41.23 8.16 -17.61
C ASN A 485 39.94 7.47 -18.11
N TYR A 486 39.49 7.82 -19.33
CA TYR A 486 38.28 7.38 -20.07
C TYR A 486 36.95 7.99 -19.55
N SER A 487 36.08 8.62 -20.36
CA SER A 487 35.60 8.27 -21.70
C SER A 487 35.20 9.52 -22.51
N LEU A 488 35.64 9.60 -23.79
CA LEU A 488 35.16 10.57 -24.80
C LEU A 488 33.69 10.36 -25.22
N TYR A 489 33.04 9.32 -24.69
CA TYR A 489 31.66 8.94 -24.96
C TYR A 489 30.93 8.65 -23.65
N THR A 490 30.49 9.70 -22.96
CA THR A 490 29.46 9.59 -21.92
C THR A 490 28.09 9.55 -22.62
N PRO A 491 27.27 8.50 -22.42
CA PRO A 491 25.90 8.45 -22.92
C PRO A 491 25.13 9.73 -22.55
N GLU A 492 24.24 10.22 -23.42
CA GLU A 492 23.39 11.39 -23.12
C GLU A 492 22.54 11.18 -21.84
N SER A 493 22.18 9.93 -21.54
CA SER A 493 21.45 9.51 -20.34
C SER A 493 22.25 9.61 -19.04
N GLU A 494 23.57 9.82 -19.10
CA GLU A 494 24.46 9.92 -17.92
C GLU A 494 25.07 11.32 -17.77
N LYS A 495 24.79 12.24 -18.72
CA LYS A 495 25.30 13.61 -18.65
C LYS A 495 24.53 14.40 -17.60
N SER A 496 25.26 15.31 -16.95
CA SER A 496 24.68 16.31 -16.07
C SER A 496 23.69 17.20 -16.84
N THR A 497 22.60 17.59 -16.17
CA THR A 497 21.55 18.43 -16.74
C THR A 497 21.02 19.42 -15.70
N ASN A 498 20.45 20.53 -16.15
CA ASN A 498 19.81 21.49 -15.26
C ASN A 498 18.33 21.16 -15.11
N PHE A 499 17.78 21.31 -13.90
CA PHE A 499 16.38 20.99 -13.59
C PHE A 499 15.36 21.63 -14.54
N THR A 500 15.56 22.90 -14.92
CA THR A 500 14.65 23.61 -15.84
C THR A 500 14.66 23.04 -17.26
N THR A 501 15.85 22.79 -17.80
CA THR A 501 16.02 22.13 -19.11
C THR A 501 15.46 20.72 -19.08
N ASP A 502 15.64 20.03 -17.96
CA ASP A 502 15.21 18.66 -17.78
C ASP A 502 13.69 18.52 -17.63
N ILE A 503 13.00 19.48 -17.00
CA ILE A 503 11.53 19.57 -17.05
C ILE A 503 11.05 19.74 -18.51
N TYR A 504 11.69 20.63 -19.27
CA TYR A 504 11.32 20.84 -20.68
C TYR A 504 11.53 19.57 -21.51
N ASN A 505 12.65 18.87 -21.31
CA ASN A 505 12.95 17.60 -21.96
C ASN A 505 11.98 16.48 -21.52
N GLY A 506 11.77 16.35 -20.21
CA GLY A 506 10.89 15.37 -19.57
C GLY A 506 9.41 15.51 -19.95
N SER A 507 8.97 16.74 -20.23
CA SER A 507 7.62 17.01 -20.76
C SER A 507 7.40 16.50 -22.20
N GLY A 508 8.49 16.17 -22.92
CA GLY A 508 8.44 15.71 -24.31
C GLY A 508 8.41 16.83 -25.35
N LEU A 509 8.37 18.10 -24.95
CA LEU A 509 8.40 19.26 -25.86
C LEU A 509 9.70 19.34 -26.68
N ALA A 510 10.80 18.78 -26.16
CA ALA A 510 12.10 18.71 -26.83
C ALA A 510 12.27 17.48 -27.76
N GLY A 511 11.23 16.66 -27.93
CA GLY A 511 11.27 15.44 -28.75
C GLY A 511 11.64 14.17 -27.97
N GLN A 512 11.41 13.02 -28.61
CA GLN A 512 11.44 11.69 -27.98
C GLN A 512 12.81 11.31 -27.38
N ARG A 513 13.91 11.61 -28.08
CA ARG A 513 15.28 11.31 -27.63
C ARG A 513 15.67 12.10 -26.39
N ALA A 514 15.33 13.40 -26.36
CA ALA A 514 15.61 14.24 -25.20
C ALA A 514 14.82 13.80 -23.96
N ARG A 515 13.56 13.38 -24.15
CA ARG A 515 12.72 12.84 -23.07
C ARG A 515 13.24 11.52 -22.51
N GLN A 516 13.71 10.60 -23.37
CA GLN A 516 14.27 9.32 -22.92
C GLN A 516 15.53 9.48 -22.04
N ASN A 517 16.27 10.57 -22.23
CA ASN A 517 17.48 10.87 -21.48
C ASN A 517 17.23 11.83 -20.29
N ALA A 518 15.98 12.26 -20.07
CA ALA A 518 15.62 13.18 -19.00
C ALA A 518 15.59 12.48 -17.63
N VAL A 519 16.05 13.18 -16.60
CA VAL A 519 15.99 12.72 -15.20
C VAL A 519 14.54 12.81 -14.72
N PHE A 520 13.88 13.93 -15.03
CA PHE A 520 12.49 14.26 -14.72
C PHE A 520 11.53 13.57 -15.69
N ASN A 521 10.65 12.74 -15.16
CA ASN A 521 9.61 12.05 -15.90
C ASN A 521 8.24 12.35 -15.29
N VAL A 522 7.27 12.71 -16.14
CA VAL A 522 5.89 12.92 -15.71
C VAL A 522 5.26 11.54 -15.54
N GLY A 523 4.98 11.13 -14.31
CA GLY A 523 4.30 9.86 -14.05
C GLY A 523 2.81 9.94 -14.35
N TYR A 524 2.20 11.08 -14.03
CA TYR A 524 0.77 11.32 -14.22
C TYR A 524 0.51 12.83 -14.35
N PHE A 525 -0.36 13.20 -15.26
CA PHE A 525 -0.88 14.55 -15.36
C PHE A 525 -2.35 14.50 -15.77
N GLU A 526 -3.21 15.19 -15.05
CA GLU A 526 -4.61 15.39 -15.41
C GLU A 526 -4.97 16.86 -15.30
N THR A 527 -5.76 17.33 -16.26
CA THR A 527 -6.41 18.63 -16.20
C THR A 527 -7.84 18.47 -16.66
N ALA A 528 -8.77 19.04 -15.90
CA ALA A 528 -10.19 18.93 -16.16
C ALA A 528 -10.92 20.25 -15.91
N LEU A 529 -11.83 20.57 -16.81
CA LEU A 529 -12.78 21.65 -16.67
C LEU A 529 -14.13 21.04 -16.29
N ILE A 530 -14.69 21.50 -15.18
CA ILE A 530 -15.89 20.96 -14.56
C ILE A 530 -16.97 22.03 -14.61
N MET A 531 -18.12 21.66 -15.16
CA MET A 531 -19.33 22.46 -15.18
C MET A 531 -20.34 21.83 -14.23
N ASP A 532 -20.58 22.50 -13.10
CA ASP A 532 -21.64 22.18 -12.16
C ASP A 532 -22.93 22.90 -12.60
N LEU A 533 -23.85 22.12 -13.17
CA LEU A 533 -25.17 22.56 -13.63
C LEU A 533 -26.27 22.20 -12.62
N HIS A 534 -25.93 22.21 -11.33
CA HIS A 534 -26.81 21.93 -10.19
C HIS A 534 -27.21 20.46 -10.03
N ASP A 535 -27.96 19.93 -10.99
CA ASP A 535 -28.42 18.54 -10.95
C ASP A 535 -27.44 17.61 -11.66
N TRP A 536 -26.65 18.14 -12.59
CA TRP A 536 -25.66 17.41 -13.38
C TRP A 536 -24.30 18.10 -13.28
N GLU A 537 -23.23 17.33 -13.19
CA GLU A 537 -21.84 17.78 -13.30
C GLU A 537 -21.25 17.21 -14.58
N MET A 538 -20.77 18.07 -15.46
CA MET A 538 -20.07 17.69 -16.69
C MET A 538 -18.59 17.96 -16.50
N ARG A 539 -17.75 16.99 -16.84
CA ARG A 539 -16.29 17.12 -16.80
C ARG A 539 -15.72 16.83 -18.18
N ILE A 540 -14.92 17.75 -18.70
CA ILE A 540 -14.11 17.54 -19.90
C ILE A 540 -12.66 17.68 -19.47
N GLY A 541 -11.85 16.69 -19.77
CA GLY A 541 -10.46 16.71 -19.34
C GLY A 541 -9.53 15.97 -20.27
N TYR A 542 -8.26 16.23 -20.05
CA TYR A 542 -7.14 15.52 -20.64
C TYR A 542 -6.32 14.88 -19.52
N ARG A 543 -5.83 13.69 -19.80
CA ARG A 543 -4.96 12.93 -18.93
C ARG A 543 -3.81 12.33 -19.72
N LEU A 544 -2.63 12.39 -19.12
CA LEU A 544 -1.39 11.79 -19.54
C LEU A 544 -0.91 10.85 -18.43
N GLU A 545 -0.55 9.63 -18.77
CA GLU A 545 -0.14 8.62 -17.78
C GLU A 545 1.06 7.80 -18.25
N GLN A 546 2.09 7.80 -17.40
CA GLN A 546 3.21 6.86 -17.31
C GLN A 546 2.75 5.39 -17.27
N ARG A 547 2.69 4.66 -18.39
CA ARG A 547 2.40 3.22 -18.39
C ARG A 547 3.61 2.38 -18.79
N SER A 548 3.61 1.14 -18.32
CA SER A 548 4.66 0.15 -18.56
C SER A 548 4.03 -1.18 -18.99
N ILE A 549 4.50 -1.76 -20.09
CA ILE A 549 4.12 -3.11 -20.52
C ILE A 549 5.39 -3.97 -20.58
N LEU A 550 5.28 -5.24 -20.18
CA LEU A 550 6.31 -6.23 -20.47
C LEU A 550 6.29 -6.51 -21.98
N GLY A 551 7.32 -6.05 -22.68
CA GLY A 551 7.54 -6.26 -24.11
C GLY A 551 8.79 -7.09 -24.39
N GLY A 552 9.01 -7.41 -25.66
CA GLY A 552 10.17 -8.16 -26.13
C GLY A 552 9.94 -9.67 -26.23
N LEU A 553 10.76 -10.35 -27.05
CA LEU A 553 10.66 -11.78 -27.36
C LEU A 553 10.80 -12.69 -26.12
N ASN A 554 11.31 -12.17 -25.01
CA ASN A 554 11.59 -12.94 -23.79
C ASN A 554 10.86 -12.42 -22.54
N THR A 555 9.89 -11.50 -22.63
CA THR A 555 9.14 -10.94 -21.47
C THR A 555 9.99 -10.26 -20.37
N VAL A 556 11.30 -10.06 -20.60
CA VAL A 556 12.24 -9.42 -19.65
C VAL A 556 12.28 -7.89 -19.83
N GLU A 557 11.84 -7.35 -20.96
CA GLU A 557 11.99 -5.92 -21.25
C GLU A 557 10.73 -5.14 -20.83
N VAL A 558 10.88 -4.15 -19.96
CA VAL A 558 9.79 -3.23 -19.61
C VAL A 558 9.79 -2.07 -20.60
N VAL A 559 8.73 -1.97 -21.38
CA VAL A 559 8.51 -0.87 -22.34
C VAL A 559 7.61 0.17 -21.70
N ASN A 560 8.15 1.38 -21.48
CA ASN A 560 7.39 2.52 -20.98
C ASN A 560 6.78 3.31 -22.13
N PHE A 561 5.52 3.71 -22.00
CA PHE A 561 4.82 4.58 -22.95
C PHE A 561 3.88 5.53 -22.22
N TYR A 562 3.52 6.61 -22.89
CA TYR A 562 2.55 7.57 -22.38
C TYR A 562 1.15 7.32 -22.95
N ASP A 563 0.21 7.00 -22.08
CA ASP A 563 -1.19 6.87 -22.43
C ASP A 563 -1.88 8.24 -22.36
N ASN A 564 -2.29 8.73 -23.52
CA ASN A 564 -2.94 10.01 -23.70
C ASN A 564 -4.45 9.81 -23.82
N LYS A 565 -5.21 10.34 -22.87
CA LYS A 565 -6.67 10.21 -22.80
C LYS A 565 -7.34 11.56 -22.80
N VAL A 566 -8.27 11.76 -23.74
CA VAL A 566 -9.29 12.81 -23.63
C VAL A 566 -10.56 12.14 -23.12
N PHE A 567 -11.14 12.70 -22.06
CA PHE A 567 -12.32 12.12 -21.44
C PHE A 567 -13.42 13.16 -21.26
N PHE A 568 -14.65 12.65 -21.28
CA PHE A 568 -15.86 13.36 -20.95
C PHE A 568 -16.62 12.51 -19.94
N SER A 569 -17.02 13.09 -18.82
CA SER A 569 -17.88 12.41 -17.86
C SER A 569 -19.08 13.27 -17.48
N LEU A 570 -20.25 12.65 -17.38
CA LEU A 570 -21.47 13.24 -16.85
C LEU A 570 -21.78 12.57 -15.51
N THR A 571 -21.92 13.36 -14.45
CA THR A 571 -22.29 12.87 -13.12
C THR A 571 -23.64 13.46 -12.76
N LEU A 572 -24.64 12.64 -12.46
CA LEU A 572 -25.93 13.12 -11.96
C LEU A 572 -25.81 13.36 -10.46
N LEU A 573 -25.76 14.63 -10.06
CA LEU A 573 -25.61 15.01 -8.67
C LEU A 573 -26.86 14.67 -7.83
N ARG A 574 -28.04 14.57 -8.47
CA ARG A 574 -29.34 14.35 -7.82
C ARG A 574 -30.25 13.29 -8.47
N PHE A 575 -29.70 12.16 -8.92
CA PHE A 575 -30.55 11.02 -9.32
C PHE A 575 -30.85 10.13 -8.11
N ASP A 576 -32.03 10.31 -7.52
CA ASP A 576 -32.52 9.61 -6.34
C ASP A 576 -33.58 8.57 -6.74
N VAL A 577 -33.26 7.29 -6.64
CA VAL A 577 -34.24 6.18 -6.73
C VAL A 577 -34.42 5.65 -5.32
N GLY A 578 -35.28 6.32 -4.55
CA GLY A 578 -35.57 6.00 -3.16
C GLY A 578 -35.02 7.06 -2.19
N ASN A 579 -35.96 7.82 -1.62
CA ASN A 579 -35.77 8.97 -0.74
C ASN A 579 -34.54 8.94 0.21
N ILE A 580 -33.87 10.10 0.25
CA ILE A 580 -32.88 10.57 1.23
C ILE A 580 -31.47 9.97 1.07
N SER A 581 -30.96 9.95 -0.18
CA SER A 581 -29.52 9.85 -0.43
C SER A 581 -28.92 11.23 -0.71
N SER A 582 -28.11 11.75 0.22
CA SER A 582 -27.27 12.94 -0.01
C SER A 582 -26.01 12.64 -0.84
N ARG A 583 -25.98 11.51 -1.57
CA ARG A 583 -24.82 11.05 -2.35
C ARG A 583 -25.21 10.90 -3.81
N PRO A 584 -24.47 11.51 -4.74
CA PRO A 584 -24.78 11.46 -6.16
C PRO A 584 -24.66 10.02 -6.69
N SER A 585 -25.61 9.62 -7.53
CA SER A 585 -25.57 8.36 -8.29
C SER A 585 -24.90 8.67 -9.63
N ARG A 586 -23.76 8.06 -9.92
CA ARG A 586 -22.93 8.40 -11.08
C ARG A 586 -23.06 7.35 -12.18
N PHE A 587 -23.31 7.81 -13.40
CA PHE A 587 -23.25 7.01 -14.63
C PHE A 587 -22.14 7.57 -15.51
N ILE A 588 -21.02 6.85 -15.62
CA ILE A 588 -19.88 7.30 -16.43
C ILE A 588 -19.97 6.66 -17.82
N LEU A 589 -20.26 7.47 -18.84
CA LEU A 589 -20.12 7.07 -20.24
C LEU A 589 -18.78 7.57 -20.77
N ASN A 590 -17.78 6.69 -20.75
CA ASN A 590 -16.44 6.99 -21.28
C ASN A 590 -16.30 6.49 -22.71
N ARG A 591 -16.08 7.40 -23.66
CA ARG A 591 -15.58 7.05 -25.01
C ARG A 591 -14.09 7.36 -25.07
N GLN A 592 -13.27 6.32 -25.03
CA GLN A 592 -11.81 6.44 -25.05
C GLN A 592 -11.28 6.23 -26.47
N ARG A 593 -10.29 7.03 -26.86
CA ARG A 593 -9.44 6.76 -28.01
C ARG A 593 -7.99 6.78 -27.53
N VAL A 594 -7.47 5.60 -27.22
CA VAL A 594 -6.05 5.42 -26.89
C VAL A 594 -5.23 5.74 -28.13
N ARG A 595 -4.29 6.67 -28.01
CA ARG A 595 -3.26 6.93 -29.02
C ARG A 595 -1.91 6.72 -28.34
N PRO A 596 -1.32 5.52 -28.43
CA PRO A 596 0.06 5.32 -28.03
C PRO A 596 0.91 6.09 -29.04
N THR A 597 1.40 7.27 -28.67
CA THR A 597 2.25 8.08 -29.57
C THR A 597 3.72 7.97 -29.24
N ASP A 598 4.09 7.22 -28.20
CA ASP A 598 5.40 7.36 -27.59
C ASP A 598 5.85 6.08 -26.90
N ILE A 599 6.52 5.20 -27.64
CA ILE A 599 7.13 3.98 -27.09
C ILE A 599 8.61 4.26 -26.76
N GLY A 600 9.04 3.97 -25.53
CA GLY A 600 10.44 4.00 -25.13
C GLY A 600 11.25 2.93 -25.86
N ARG A 601 12.40 3.30 -26.44
CA ARG A 601 13.35 2.32 -26.98
C ARG A 601 14.00 1.61 -25.79
N GLY A 602 13.78 0.29 -25.67
CA GLY A 602 14.72 -0.56 -24.97
C GLY A 602 16.07 -0.46 -25.67
N GLY A 603 17.13 -0.19 -24.91
CA GLY A 603 18.46 0.04 -25.47
C GLY A 603 19.00 -1.22 -26.13
N TYR A 604 18.90 -1.30 -27.46
CA TYR A 604 19.79 -2.15 -28.25
C TYR A 604 21.18 -1.53 -28.20
N SER A 605 22.02 -1.96 -27.25
CA SER A 605 23.46 -1.93 -27.47
C SER A 605 23.77 -3.06 -28.45
N THR A 606 23.72 -2.77 -29.74
CA THR A 606 24.39 -3.59 -30.74
C THR A 606 25.88 -3.39 -30.57
N VAL A 607 26.51 -4.17 -29.70
CA VAL A 607 27.93 -4.48 -29.87
C VAL A 607 27.98 -5.52 -30.99
N GLY A 608 28.10 -5.05 -32.21
CA GLY A 608 28.52 -5.88 -33.34
C GLY A 608 29.76 -5.23 -33.98
N PRO A 609 30.69 -6.01 -34.56
CA PRO A 609 31.63 -5.45 -35.52
C PRO A 609 30.91 -4.84 -36.72
#